data_AF-A0A2N2K451-F1
#
_entry.id   AF-A0A2N2K451-F1
#
_cell.length_a   1.000
_cell.length_b   1.000
_cell.length_c   1.000
_cell.angle_alpha   90.00
_cell.angle_beta   90.00
_cell.angle_gamma   90.00
#
_symmetry.space_group_name_H-M   'P 1'
#
loop_
_entity.id
_entity.type
_entity.pdbx_description
1 polymer ?
#
loop_
_entity_poly.entity_id
_entity_poly.type
_entity_poly.pdbx_seq_one_letter_code
_entity_poly.pdbx_strand_id
1 'polypeptide(L)'
;EDMVAVISILFNILEQGKKKGVFIEVAPFLIHMMIMGTILFYTKGTPIKDKQEWLPAEIKARDKKMKGKLGEEVSKLVLKAIKR
;
A
#
# COMPACT_ATOMS: atom_id res chain seq x y z
N GLU A 1 -3.96 -13.04 -16.65
CA GLU A 1 -3.14 -14.16 -16.12
C GLU A 1 -2.16 -13.68 -15.06
N ASP A 2 -1.43 -12.58 -15.26
CA ASP A 2 -0.45 -12.07 -14.27
C ASP A 2 -1.02 -11.67 -12.90
N MET A 3 -2.18 -11.01 -12.83
CA MET A 3 -2.75 -10.57 -11.55
C MET A 3 -3.08 -11.74 -10.61
N VAL A 4 -3.56 -12.85 -11.17
CA VAL A 4 -3.89 -14.06 -10.38
C VAL A 4 -2.61 -14.65 -9.79
N ALA A 5 -1.52 -14.67 -10.56
CA ALA A 5 -0.22 -15.15 -10.08
C ALA A 5 0.32 -14.26 -8.95
N VAL A 6 0.26 -12.93 -9.10
CA VAL A 6 0.71 -11.98 -8.06
C VAL A 6 -0.07 -12.17 -6.76
N ILE A 7 -1.40 -12.26 -6.84
CA ILE A 7 -2.25 -12.48 -5.67
C ILE A 7 -1.95 -13.83 -5.02
N SER A 8 -1.74 -14.88 -5.82
CA SER A 8 -1.43 -16.23 -5.31
C SER A 8 -0.10 -16.28 -4.57
N ILE A 9 0.93 -15.58 -5.07
CA ILE A 9 2.23 -15.45 -4.38
C ILE A 9 2.04 -14.74 -3.03
N LEU A 10 1.32 -13.62 -3.02
CA LEU A 10 0.99 -12.87 -1.80
C LEU A 10 0.25 -13.74 -0.78
N PHE A 11 -0.76 -14.49 -1.24
CA PHE A 11 -1.54 -15.41 -0.42
C PHE A 11 -0.64 -16.46 0.24
N ASN A 12 0.25 -17.07 -0.54
CA ASN A 12 1.16 -18.10 -0.04
C ASN A 12 2.17 -17.54 0.99
N ILE A 13 2.72 -16.34 0.76
CA ILE A 13 3.63 -15.68 1.71
C ILE A 13 2.92 -15.39 3.04
N LEU A 14 1.72 -14.83 2.99
CA LEU A 14 0.95 -14.48 4.19
C LEU A 14 0.52 -15.73 4.95
N GLU A 15 0.08 -16.78 4.25
CA GLU A 15 -0.29 -18.06 4.86
C GLU A 15 0.90 -18.75 5.54
N GLN A 16 2.07 -18.75 4.90
CA GLN A 16 3.29 -19.29 5.51
C GLN A 16 3.71 -18.49 6.75
N GLY A 17 3.65 -17.16 6.69
CA GLY A 17 3.97 -16.30 7.84
C GLY A 17 2.99 -16.49 9.00
N LYS A 18 1.70 -16.69 8.71
CA LYS A 18 0.68 -17.06 9.70
C LYS A 18 1.00 -18.39 10.37
N LYS A 19 1.29 -19.44 9.58
CA LYS A 19 1.67 -20.77 10.10
C LYS A 19 2.91 -20.75 10.99
N LYS A 20 3.85 -19.84 10.71
CA LYS A 20 5.06 -19.63 11.53
C LYS A 20 4.84 -18.70 12.74
N GLY A 21 3.62 -18.19 12.94
CA GLY A 21 3.31 -17.25 14.02
C GLY A 21 3.93 -15.86 13.86
N VAL A 22 4.42 -15.51 12.66
CA VAL A 22 5.08 -14.23 12.37
C VAL A 22 4.06 -13.15 12.01
N PHE A 23 3.00 -13.52 11.29
CA PHE A 23 1.93 -12.62 10.88
C PHE A 23 0.60 -12.98 11.54
N ILE A 24 -0.23 -11.97 11.78
CA ILE A 24 -1.65 -12.16 12.13
C ILE A 24 -2.45 -12.63 10.91
N GLU A 25 -3.66 -13.14 11.14
CA GLU A 25 -4.58 -13.45 10.06
C GLU A 25 -5.05 -12.16 9.36
N VAL A 26 -4.84 -12.09 8.04
CA VAL A 26 -5.21 -10.95 7.22
C VAL A 26 -5.76 -11.42 5.88
N ALA A 27 -6.69 -10.64 5.31
CA ALA A 27 -7.18 -10.88 3.96
C ALA A 27 -6.12 -10.45 2.91
N PRO A 28 -5.54 -11.34 2.10
CA PRO A 28 -4.44 -10.99 1.19
C PRO A 28 -4.84 -9.99 0.11
N PHE A 29 -6.10 -10.05 -0.34
CA PHE A 29 -6.64 -9.09 -1.29
C PHE A 29 -6.70 -7.67 -0.70
N LEU A 30 -7.02 -7.53 0.59
CA LEU A 30 -7.02 -6.24 1.26
C LEU A 30 -5.61 -5.62 1.29
N ILE A 31 -4.59 -6.43 1.61
CA ILE A 31 -3.19 -6.00 1.59
C ILE A 31 -2.77 -5.54 0.18
N HIS A 32 -3.12 -6.32 -0.85
CA HIS A 32 -2.84 -5.95 -2.23
C HIS A 32 -3.49 -4.62 -2.61
N MET A 33 -4.77 -4.41 -2.24
CA MET A 33 -5.50 -3.17 -2.49
C MET A 33 -4.89 -1.97 -1.75
N MET A 34 -4.43 -2.14 -0.51
CA MET A 34 -3.74 -1.08 0.24
C MET A 34 -2.44 -0.65 -0.45
N ILE A 35 -1.63 -1.61 -0.89
CA ILE A 35 -0.36 -1.34 -1.59
C ILE A 35 -0.64 -0.65 -2.93
N MET A 36 -1.50 -1.23 -3.77
CA MET A 36 -1.83 -0.72 -5.09
C MET A 36 -2.47 0.67 -5.02
N GLY A 37 -3.42 0.87 -4.11
CA GLY A 37 -4.09 2.15 -3.91
C GLY A 37 -3.08 3.26 -3.58
N THR A 38 -2.15 2.98 -2.66
CA THR A 38 -1.12 3.96 -2.27
C THR A 38 -0.16 4.26 -3.41
N ILE A 39 0.29 3.24 -4.15
CA ILE A 39 1.17 3.43 -5.32
C ILE A 39 0.48 4.28 -6.37
N LEU A 40 -0.76 3.95 -6.76
CA LEU A 40 -1.52 4.70 -7.77
C LEU A 40 -1.73 6.16 -7.35
N PHE A 41 -2.08 6.40 -6.08
CA PHE A 41 -2.37 7.75 -5.58
C PHE A 41 -1.15 8.66 -5.60
N TYR A 42 0.04 8.14 -5.30
CA TYR A 42 1.27 8.96 -5.25
C TYR A 42 2.02 9.01 -6.59
N THR A 43 1.91 7.98 -7.43
CA THR A 43 2.58 7.96 -8.74
C THR A 43 1.76 8.65 -9.83
N LYS A 44 0.44 8.46 -9.84
CA LYS A 44 -0.47 9.03 -10.85
C LYS A 44 -1.41 10.10 -10.29
N GLY A 45 -1.69 10.09 -8.99
CA GLY A 45 -2.60 11.05 -8.36
C GLY A 45 -1.99 12.40 -8.01
N THR A 46 -0.67 12.53 -7.91
CA THR A 46 0.02 13.81 -7.61
C THR A 46 -0.36 14.96 -8.57
N PRO A 47 -0.32 14.79 -9.91
CA PRO A 47 -0.79 15.84 -10.83
C PRO A 47 -2.31 16.07 -10.79
N ILE A 48 -3.10 15.10 -10.32
CA ILE A 48 -4.56 15.24 -10.17
C ILE A 48 -4.88 16.07 -8.92
N LYS A 49 -4.27 15.76 -7.78
CA LYS A 49 -4.44 16.50 -6.52
C LYS A 49 -4.03 17.97 -6.64
N ASP A 50 -2.91 18.23 -7.31
CA ASP A 50 -2.39 19.59 -7.49
C ASP A 50 -3.37 20.44 -8.35
N LYS A 51 -4.12 19.81 -9.25
CA LYS A 51 -5.09 20.45 -10.16
C LYS A 51 -6.54 20.46 -9.66
N GLN A 52 -6.85 19.79 -8.55
CA GLN A 52 -8.22 19.75 -8.03
C GLN A 52 -8.52 20.92 -7.11
N GLU A 53 -9.50 21.74 -7.49
CA GLU A 53 -9.92 22.95 -6.76
C GLU A 53 -10.68 22.62 -5.47
N TRP A 54 -11.34 21.45 -5.41
CA TRP A 54 -12.11 21.02 -4.23
C TRP A 54 -11.23 20.60 -3.04
N LEU A 55 -9.91 20.42 -3.23
CA LEU A 55 -9.01 19.95 -2.18
C LEU A 55 -8.41 21.16 -1.42
N PRO A 56 -8.68 21.32 -0.11
CA PRO A 56 -8.20 22.45 0.68
C PRO A 56 -6.67 22.58 0.67
N ALA A 57 -6.19 23.83 0.73
CA ALA A 57 -4.76 24.15 0.68
C ALA A 57 -3.97 23.51 1.85
N GLU A 58 -4.60 23.35 3.00
CA GLU A 58 -4.01 22.73 4.20
C GLU A 58 -3.76 21.24 3.98
N ILE A 59 -4.63 20.57 3.22
CA ILE A 59 -4.48 19.16 2.86
C ILE A 59 -3.39 19.00 1.80
N LYS A 60 -3.32 19.90 0.81
CA LYS A 60 -2.23 19.93 -0.18
C LYS A 60 -0.87 20.20 0.46
N ALA A 61 -0.80 21.12 1.42
CA ALA A 61 0.44 21.47 2.13
C ALA A 61 0.96 20.34 3.03
N ARG A 62 0.08 19.45 3.51
CA ARG A 62 0.44 18.26 4.28
C ARG A 62 0.82 17.08 3.40
N ASP A 63 0.60 17.14 2.09
CA ASP A 63 1.04 16.10 1.17
C ASP A 63 2.57 16.09 1.10
N LYS A 64 3.19 15.20 1.87
CA LYS A 64 4.61 14.95 1.81
C LYS A 64 4.90 14.25 0.49
N LYS A 65 5.24 15.02 -0.54
CA LYS A 65 5.72 14.48 -1.83
C LYS A 65 6.84 13.47 -1.55
N MET A 66 6.50 12.17 -1.66
CA MET A 66 7.40 11.06 -1.33
C MET A 66 8.44 10.93 -2.46
N LYS A 67 9.59 11.61 -2.33
CA LYS A 67 10.70 11.55 -3.31
C LYS A 67 11.36 10.17 -3.30
N GLY A 68 10.78 9.20 -4.01
CA GLY A 68 11.38 7.88 -4.24
C GLY A 68 11.30 6.87 -3.08
N LYS A 69 10.80 7.26 -1.90
CA LYS A 69 10.70 6.40 -0.71
C LYS A 69 9.32 5.78 -0.47
N LEU A 70 8.43 5.87 -1.46
CA LEU A 70 7.04 5.42 -1.29
C LEU A 70 6.94 3.93 -0.97
N GLY A 71 7.67 3.09 -1.71
CA GLY A 71 7.67 1.64 -1.51
C GLY A 71 8.19 1.26 -0.12
N GLU A 72 9.24 1.93 0.36
CA GLU A 72 9.80 1.71 1.70
C GLU A 72 8.79 2.03 2.79
N GLU A 73 8.11 3.18 2.71
CA GLU A 73 7.15 3.57 3.73
C GLU A 73 5.88 2.71 3.71
N VAL A 74 5.37 2.36 2.52
CA VAL A 74 4.24 1.44 2.41
C VAL A 74 4.61 0.07 2.98
N SER A 75 5.79 -0.46 2.65
CA SER A 75 6.28 -1.72 3.19
C SER A 75 6.37 -1.68 4.72
N LYS A 76 6.97 -0.62 5.28
CA LYS A 76 7.10 -0.44 6.73
C LYS A 76 5.74 -0.40 7.44
N LEU A 77 4.78 0.32 6.89
CA LEU A 77 3.44 0.43 7.46
C LEU A 77 2.69 -0.89 7.41
N VAL A 78 2.69 -1.57 6.25
CA VAL A 78 2.04 -2.86 6.07
C VAL A 78 2.66 -3.90 7.00
N LEU A 79 3.99 -4.04 7.00
CA LEU A 79 4.68 -5.00 7.86
C LEU A 79 4.44 -4.72 9.34
N LYS A 80 4.44 -3.46 9.77
CA LYS A 80 4.13 -3.10 11.16
C LYS A 80 2.70 -3.48 11.54
N ALA A 81 1.75 -3.38 10.61
CA ALA A 81 0.34 -3.68 10.89
C ALA A 81 0.05 -5.19 10.95
N ILE A 82 0.74 -5.99 10.13
CA ILE A 82 0.47 -7.44 10.03
C ILE A 82 1.37 -8.31 10.90
N LYS A 83 2.50 -7.78 11.38
CA LYS A 83 3.42 -8.51 12.24
C LYS A 83 2.81 -8.69 13.62
N ARG A 84 2.96 -9.89 14.18
CA ARG A 84 2.59 -10.21 15.56
C ARG A 84 3.48 -9.50 16.58
#